data_AF-A0A1M6DR44-F1
#
_entry.id   AF-A0A1M6DR44-F1
#
_cell.length_a   1.000
_cell.length_b   1.000
_cell.length_c   1.000
_cell.angle_alpha   90.00
_cell.angle_beta   90.00
_cell.angle_gamma   90.00
#
_symmetry.space_group_name_H-M   'P 1'
#
loop_
_entity.id
_entity.type
_entity.pdbx_description
1 polymer ?
#
loop_
_entity_poly.entity_id
_entity_poly.type
_entity_poly.pdbx_seq_one_letter_code
_entity_poly.pdbx_strand_id
1 'polypeptide(L)' 'MHQLSAAEIRHECLAMTACKAAIKAGFELNFRQMEIILDELNKTAMPYTCPHGRPTILKFSSDELAKMFKRTGF' A
#
# COMPACT_ATOMS: atom_id res chain seq x y z
N MET A 1 21.42 -19.24 15.81
CA MET A 1 20.33 -19.11 14.83
C MET A 1 19.06 -18.80 15.60
N HIS A 2 18.39 -17.70 15.26
CA HIS A 2 17.09 -17.38 15.87
C HIS A 2 16.04 -18.34 15.29
N GLN A 3 15.36 -19.09 16.16
CA GLN A 3 14.31 -20.00 15.75
C GLN A 3 12.99 -19.22 15.67
N LEU A 4 12.41 -19.17 14.47
CA LEU A 4 11.14 -18.49 14.24
C LEU A 4 10.00 -19.19 14.99
N SER A 5 9.17 -18.40 15.64
CA SER A 5 7.92 -18.84 16.25
C SER A 5 6.89 -19.20 15.19
N ALA A 6 5.91 -20.02 15.58
CA ALA A 6 4.79 -20.36 14.70
C ALA A 6 3.98 -19.12 14.27
N ALA A 7 3.95 -18.06 15.09
CA ALA A 7 3.27 -16.81 14.75
C ALA A 7 4.00 -16.05 13.63
N GLU A 8 5.32 -15.97 13.70
CA GLU A 8 6.15 -15.34 12.66
C GLU A 8 6.04 -16.09 11.33
N ILE A 9 6.11 -17.42 11.36
CA ILE A 9 5.94 -18.24 10.16
C ILE A 9 4.57 -18.00 9.52
N ARG A 10 3.48 -17.97 10.32
CA ARG A 10 2.15 -17.68 9.80
C ARG A 10 2.06 -16.28 9.19
N HIS A 11 2.65 -15.28 9.84
CA HIS A 11 2.65 -13.91 9.33
C HIS A 11 3.34 -13.83 7.96
N GLU A 12 4.53 -14.41 7.82
CA GLU A 12 5.28 -14.42 6.56
C GLU A 12 4.51 -15.15 5.43
N CYS A 13 3.90 -16.29 5.74
CA CYS A 13 3.08 -17.01 4.76
C CYS A 13 1.88 -16.19 4.29
N LEU A 14 1.19 -15.50 5.20
CA LEU A 14 0.03 -14.67 4.87
C LEU A 14 0.44 -13.42 4.10
N ALA A 15 1.52 -12.74 4.51
CA ALA A 15 2.06 -11.58 3.81
C ALA A 15 2.45 -11.92 2.37
N MET A 16 3.17 -13.02 2.17
CA MET A 16 3.54 -13.49 0.83
C MET A 16 2.32 -13.85 -0.02
N THR A 17 1.33 -14.56 0.57
CA THR A 17 0.09 -14.91 -0.12
C THR A 17 -0.67 -13.67 -0.57
N ALA A 18 -0.83 -12.68 0.32
CA ALA A 18 -1.50 -11.42 0.03
C ALA A 18 -0.78 -10.65 -1.09
N CYS A 19 0.55 -10.54 -1.05
CA CYS A 19 1.31 -9.85 -2.09
C CYS A 19 1.24 -10.57 -3.45
N LYS A 20 1.26 -11.91 -3.46
CA LYS A 20 1.10 -12.68 -4.70
C LYS A 20 -0.30 -12.57 -5.29
N ALA A 21 -1.34 -12.51 -4.47
CA ALA A 21 -2.73 -12.34 -4.93
C ALA A 21 -3.09 -10.88 -5.28
N ALA A 22 -2.35 -9.89 -4.76
CA ALA A 22 -2.64 -8.48 -4.98
C ALA A 22 -2.60 -8.07 -6.46
N ILE A 23 -3.40 -7.05 -6.79
CA ILE A 23 -3.31 -6.27 -8.02
C ILE A 23 -1.93 -5.60 -8.06
N LYS A 24 -1.26 -5.65 -9.21
CA LYS A 24 0.13 -5.16 -9.37
C LYS A 24 0.24 -4.14 -10.50
N ALA A 25 1.44 -3.60 -10.67
CA ALA A 25 1.78 -2.79 -11.82
C ALA A 25 1.44 -3.53 -13.13
N GLY A 26 0.82 -2.82 -14.08
CA GLY A 26 0.41 -3.35 -15.37
C GLY A 26 -1.01 -3.92 -15.43
N PHE A 27 -1.72 -4.04 -14.30
CA PHE A 27 -3.14 -4.38 -14.32
C PHE A 27 -3.98 -3.17 -14.71
N GLU A 28 -4.74 -3.28 -15.80
CA GLU A 28 -5.73 -2.28 -16.18
C GLU A 28 -6.97 -2.41 -15.28
N LEU A 29 -7.44 -1.28 -14.77
CA LEU A 29 -8.62 -1.20 -13.91
C LEU A 29 -9.62 -0.22 -14.50
N ASN A 30 -10.91 -0.55 -14.40
CA ASN A 30 -11.96 0.44 -14.57
C ASN A 30 -12.22 1.20 -13.26
N PHE A 31 -12.94 2.32 -13.36
CA PHE A 31 -13.24 3.18 -12.20
C PHE A 31 -13.90 2.43 -11.04
N ARG A 32 -14.86 1.54 -11.32
CA ARG A 32 -15.55 0.78 -10.28
C ARG A 32 -14.59 -0.15 -9.52
N GLN A 33 -13.64 -0.77 -10.21
CA GLN A 33 -12.61 -1.60 -9.55
C GLN A 33 -11.70 -0.74 -8.67
N MET A 34 -11.32 0.45 -9.13
CA MET A 34 -10.51 1.37 -8.33
C MET A 34 -11.24 1.80 -7.05
N GLU A 35 -12.52 2.14 -7.14
CA GLU A 35 -13.35 2.51 -5.98
C GLU A 35 -13.46 1.37 -4.98
N ILE A 36 -13.67 0.13 -5.44
CA ILE A 36 -13.73 -1.05 -4.57
C ILE A 36 -12.43 -1.22 -3.81
N ILE A 37 -11.27 -1.08 -4.47
CA ILE A 37 -9.96 -1.22 -3.81
C ILE A 37 -9.81 -0.19 -2.68
N LEU A 38 -10.23 1.05 -2.91
CA LEU A 38 -10.14 2.12 -1.91
C LEU A 38 -11.10 1.87 -0.73
N ASP A 39 -12.32 1.41 -1.00
CA ASP A 39 -13.29 1.06 0.04
C ASP A 39 -12.84 -0.14 0.88
N GLU A 40 -12.31 -1.20 0.24
CA GLU A 40 -11.74 -2.36 0.92
C GLU A 40 -10.53 -1.97 1.77
N LEU A 41 -9.62 -1.15 1.23
CA LEU A 41 -8.47 -0.64 1.99
C LEU A 41 -8.93 0.09 3.26
N ASN A 42 -9.92 0.97 3.14
CA ASN A 42 -10.45 1.74 4.28
C ASN A 42 -11.09 0.88 5.38
N LYS A 43 -11.56 -0.32 5.03
CA LYS A 43 -12.13 -1.30 5.99
C LYS A 43 -11.07 -2.13 6.72
N THR A 44 -9.81 -2.08 6.29
CA THR A 44 -8.72 -2.82 6.97
C THR A 44 -8.32 -2.15 8.28
N ALA A 45 -7.85 -2.95 9.24
CA ALA A 45 -7.39 -2.43 10.53
C ALA A 45 -6.13 -1.54 10.43
N MET A 46 -5.32 -1.71 9.37
CA MET A 46 -4.07 -0.98 9.16
C MET A 46 -3.96 -0.56 7.69
N PRO A 47 -4.68 0.50 7.27
CA PRO A 47 -4.82 0.86 5.86
C PRO A 47 -3.62 1.60 5.29
N TYR A 48 -2.66 2.01 6.12
CA TYR A 48 -1.52 2.86 5.73
C TYR A 48 -0.21 2.10 5.45
N THR A 49 -0.18 0.80 5.79
CA THR A 49 1.04 -0.02 5.70
C THR A 49 0.68 -1.42 5.21
N CYS A 50 1.37 -1.91 4.18
CA CYS A 50 1.19 -3.29 3.72
C CYS A 50 1.81 -4.29 4.71
N PRO A 51 1.49 -5.60 4.62
CA PRO A 51 2.05 -6.60 5.52
C PRO A 51 3.59 -6.70 5.53
N HIS A 52 4.28 -6.14 4.52
CA HIS A 52 5.75 -6.08 4.45
C HIS A 52 6.34 -4.73 4.88
N GLY A 53 5.52 -3.80 5.39
CA GLY A 53 5.99 -2.50 5.88
C GLY A 53 6.04 -1.37 4.84
N ARG A 54 5.59 -1.57 3.59
CA ARG A 54 5.55 -0.49 2.60
C ARG A 54 4.33 0.41 2.83
N PRO A 55 4.44 1.73 2.66
CA PRO A 55 3.28 2.61 2.71
C PRO A 55 2.34 2.30 1.54
N THR A 56 1.04 2.27 1.82
CA THR A 56 -0.03 2.06 0.81
C THR A 56 -0.54 3.37 0.23
N ILE A 57 -0.44 4.47 0.99
CA ILE A 57 -0.94 5.80 0.60
C ILE A 57 0.18 6.82 0.82
N LEU A 58 0.43 7.65 -0.20
CA LEU A 58 1.23 8.86 -0.09
C LEU A 58 0.32 10.07 -0.29
N LYS A 59 0.49 11.10 0.54
CA LYS A 59 -0.27 12.34 0.47
C LYS A 59 0.67 13.48 0.10
N PHE A 60 0.28 14.26 -0.89
CA PHE A 60 0.94 15.51 -1.26
C PHE A 60 -0.09 16.63 -1.21
N SER A 61 0.24 17.70 -0.48
CA SER A 61 -0.46 18.97 -0.54
C SER A 61 -0.18 19.70 -1.86
N SER A 62 -1.03 20.66 -2.21
CA SER A 62 -0.83 21.51 -3.38
C SER A 62 0.50 22.26 -3.34
N ASP A 63 0.94 22.70 -2.16
CA ASP A 63 2.22 23.39 -1.98
C ASP A 63 3.42 22.46 -2.16
N GLU A 64 3.34 21.22 -1.65
CA GLU A 64 4.38 20.20 -1.87
C GLU A 64 4.50 19.87 -3.36
N LEU A 65 3.37 19.69 -4.05
CA LEU A 65 3.38 19.50 -5.50
C LEU A 65 3.98 20.72 -6.21
N ALA A 66 3.58 21.94 -5.86
CA ALA A 66 4.13 23.15 -6.46
C ALA A 66 5.65 23.23 -6.28
N LYS A 67 6.18 22.91 -5.09
CA LYS A 67 7.62 22.83 -4.81
C LYS A 67 8.31 21.78 -5.67
N MET A 68 7.75 20.58 -5.78
CA MET A 68 8.32 19.48 -6.60
C MET A 68 8.43 19.86 -8.09
N PHE A 69 7.47 20.64 -8.59
CA PHE A 69 7.50 21.17 -9.96
C PHE A 69 8.23 22.51 -10.09
N LYS A 70 8.93 22.97 -9.04
CA LYS A 70 9.67 24.26 -8.99
C LYS A 70 8.79 25.47 -9.32
N ARG A 71 7.53 25.43 -8.90
CA ARG A 71 6.50 26.47 -9.12
C ARG A 71 6.30 27.39 -7.92
N THR A 72 7.02 27.19 -6.83
CA THR A 72 7.09 28.14 -5.72
C THR A 72 8.33 29.01 -5.92
N GLY A 73 8.14 30.32 -6.08
CA GLY A 73 9.26 31.27 -6.14
C GLY A 73 9.92 31.38 -4.77
N PHE A 74 11.22 31.09 -4.74
CA PHE A 74 12.20 31.36 -3.68
C PHE A 74 11.78 31.03 -2.23
#